data_AF-A0A956R0C5-F1
#
_entry.id   AF-A0A956R0C5-F1
#
_cell.length_a   1.000
_cell.length_b   1.000
_cell.length_c   1.000
_cell.angle_alpha   90.00
_cell.angle_beta   90.00
_cell.angle_gamma   90.00
#
_symmetry.space_group_name_H-M   'P 1'
#
loop_
_entity.id
_entity.type
_entity.pdbx_description
1 polymer ?
#
loop_
_entity_poly.entity_id
_entity_poly.type
_entity_poly.pdbx_seq_one_letter_code
_entity_poly.pdbx_strand_id
1 'polypeptide(L)'
;MRGSFVSRSLPLLTALAAVLCVADATPALAHSPGARPGDSFTMPMFGDRSEALWPLEIGLEIVSVDAEGNESITVVPLRQLVVADGQHTTFAEIVSTPRGQRAFEIELVARHHAAGKIELEYDLRVRQARFTELTWSDYLLYRLALGARPSVGPQALAATRADIVETDGDVHDQRFSVDGDLYEIRLHAQSMRG
;
A
#
# COMPACT_ATOMS: atom_id res chain seq x y z
N MET A 1 -46.08 16.66 26.30
CA MET A 1 -46.46 18.06 26.60
C MET A 1 -45.28 18.94 26.18
N ARG A 2 -45.34 19.51 24.98
CA ARG A 2 -45.68 20.93 24.67
C ARG A 2 -44.66 21.94 25.19
N GLY A 3 -43.99 22.60 24.24
CA GLY A 3 -43.21 23.83 24.37
C GLY A 3 -42.61 24.17 23.00
N SER A 4 -43.41 24.63 22.03
CA SER A 4 -43.87 26.02 21.81
C SER A 4 -42.86 26.85 21.02
N PHE A 5 -43.27 27.16 19.80
CA PHE A 5 -42.73 28.12 18.82
C PHE A 5 -42.36 29.48 19.39
N VAL A 6 -41.37 30.14 18.78
CA VAL A 6 -41.41 31.60 18.56
C VAL A 6 -40.94 31.91 17.13
N SER A 7 -41.93 32.12 16.27
CA SER A 7 -41.85 32.90 15.03
C SER A 7 -42.00 34.37 15.38
N ARG A 8 -41.15 35.23 14.80
CA ARG A 8 -41.32 36.70 14.74
C ARG A 8 -40.76 37.18 13.40
N SER A 9 -41.59 37.39 12.38
CA SER A 9 -42.40 38.60 12.09
C SER A 9 -41.56 39.75 11.51
N LEU A 10 -41.67 39.91 10.18
CA LEU A 10 -41.48 41.16 9.42
C LEU A 10 -42.33 42.28 10.03
N PRO A 11 -41.84 43.53 9.96
CA PRO A 11 -42.42 44.49 9.00
C PRO A 11 -41.32 45.44 8.47
N LEU A 12 -41.50 46.44 7.60
CA LEU A 12 -42.66 47.17 7.12
C LEU A 12 -42.26 47.86 5.80
N LEU A 13 -43.23 47.93 4.89
CA LEU A 13 -43.34 48.86 3.77
C LEU A 13 -42.77 50.27 4.01
N THR A 14 -42.12 50.84 2.99
CA THR A 14 -42.28 52.27 2.67
C THR A 14 -42.15 52.47 1.16
N ALA A 15 -43.04 53.32 0.63
CA ALA A 15 -43.38 53.50 -0.77
C ALA A 15 -42.79 54.78 -1.39
N LEU A 16 -43.10 54.97 -2.68
CA LEU A 16 -42.96 56.18 -3.52
C LEU A 16 -41.53 56.50 -4.00
N ALA A 17 -41.27 56.99 -5.22
CA ALA A 17 -42.11 57.45 -6.32
C ALA A 17 -41.32 57.34 -7.65
N ALA A 18 -42.06 57.35 -8.75
CA ALA A 18 -41.56 57.36 -10.12
C ALA A 18 -40.81 58.66 -10.47
N VAL A 19 -39.73 58.52 -11.24
CA VAL A 19 -39.29 59.55 -12.20
C VAL A 19 -38.94 58.85 -13.50
N LEU A 20 -39.71 59.16 -14.55
CA LEU A 20 -39.37 58.92 -15.95
C LEU A 20 -38.17 59.79 -16.31
N CYS A 21 -37.09 59.17 -16.78
CA CYS A 21 -36.12 59.82 -17.67
C CYS A 21 -35.89 58.89 -18.85
N VAL A 22 -36.49 59.24 -19.99
CA VAL A 22 -36.11 58.74 -21.31
C VAL A 22 -34.77 59.37 -21.63
N ALA A 23 -33.73 58.55 -21.77
CA ALA A 23 -32.47 58.96 -22.36
C ALA A 23 -32.01 57.85 -23.30
N ASP A 24 -32.05 58.17 -24.59
CA ASP A 24 -31.38 57.45 -25.66
C ASP A 24 -29.93 57.13 -25.28
N ALA A 25 -29.61 55.85 -25.17
CA ALA A 25 -28.25 55.37 -25.11
C ALA A 25 -28.12 54.18 -26.07
N THR A 26 -27.47 54.47 -27.18
CA THR A 26 -26.83 53.61 -28.17
C THR A 26 -26.56 52.19 -27.68
N PRO A 27 -26.88 51.12 -28.46
CA PRO A 27 -26.37 49.79 -28.16
C PRO A 27 -24.86 49.78 -28.43
N ALA A 28 -24.07 50.13 -27.41
CA ALA A 28 -22.68 49.71 -27.36
C ALA A 28 -22.71 48.18 -27.22
N LEU A 29 -22.51 47.50 -28.36
CA LEU A 29 -22.15 46.10 -28.42
C LEU A 29 -21.04 45.86 -27.39
N ALA A 30 -21.42 45.23 -26.28
CA ALA A 30 -20.48 44.61 -25.37
C ALA A 30 -19.69 43.58 -26.20
N HIS A 31 -18.51 43.97 -26.65
CA HIS A 31 -17.45 43.03 -27.00
C HIS A 31 -17.07 42.33 -25.69
N SER A 32 -17.83 41.30 -25.32
CA SER A 32 -17.27 40.23 -24.52
C SER A 32 -16.04 39.74 -25.31
N PRO A 33 -14.83 39.77 -24.75
CA PRO A 33 -13.69 39.14 -25.39
C PRO A 33 -14.09 37.68 -25.62
N GLY A 34 -14.12 37.30 -26.90
CA GLY A 34 -14.62 36.01 -27.33
C GLY A 34 -13.93 34.91 -26.56
N ALA A 35 -14.72 34.10 -25.86
CA ALA A 35 -14.36 32.72 -25.61
C ALA A 35 -13.97 32.14 -26.97
N ARG A 36 -12.69 31.80 -27.12
CA ARG A 36 -12.19 31.22 -28.36
C ARG A 36 -12.86 29.85 -28.51
N PRO A 37 -13.39 29.49 -29.70
CA PRO A 37 -13.72 28.11 -29.99
C PRO A 37 -12.40 27.33 -29.97
N GLY A 38 -12.09 26.73 -28.82
CA GLY A 38 -10.75 26.26 -28.49
C GLY A 38 -10.50 26.18 -26.99
N ASP A 39 -11.24 26.94 -26.16
CA ASP A 39 -11.24 26.80 -24.69
C ASP A 39 -12.12 25.63 -24.23
N SER A 40 -12.04 24.52 -24.96
CA SER A 40 -12.55 23.23 -24.52
C SER A 40 -11.56 22.69 -23.49
N PHE A 41 -11.99 22.65 -22.23
CA PHE A 41 -11.35 21.90 -21.15
C PHE A 41 -11.41 20.39 -21.45
N THR A 42 -10.69 19.95 -22.47
CA THR A 42 -10.15 18.60 -22.53
C THR A 42 -8.81 18.65 -21.83
N MET A 43 -8.84 18.87 -20.51
CA MET A 43 -7.79 18.32 -19.68
C MET A 43 -8.00 16.80 -19.81
N PRO A 44 -7.08 16.04 -20.43
CA PRO A 44 -7.26 14.60 -20.51
C PRO A 44 -7.33 14.09 -19.07
N MET A 45 -8.47 13.53 -18.64
CA MET A 45 -8.58 12.78 -17.37
C MET A 45 -7.68 11.53 -17.33
N PHE A 46 -6.79 11.39 -18.32
CA PHE A 46 -5.87 10.29 -18.55
C PHE A 46 -4.41 10.77 -18.69
N GLY A 47 -4.10 12.05 -18.41
CA GLY A 47 -2.73 12.57 -18.44
C GLY A 47 -1.78 11.76 -17.54
N ASP A 48 -2.26 11.33 -16.37
CA ASP A 48 -1.50 10.49 -15.44
C ASP A 48 -1.55 8.99 -15.79
N ARG A 49 -2.41 8.55 -16.73
CA ARG A 49 -2.54 7.12 -17.05
C ARG A 49 -1.46 6.59 -17.98
N SER A 50 -0.69 7.45 -18.64
CA SER A 50 0.48 6.97 -19.39
C SER A 50 1.61 6.50 -18.46
N GLU A 51 1.61 6.92 -17.20
CA GLU A 51 2.56 6.43 -16.20
C GLU A 51 2.18 5.02 -15.73
N ALA A 52 0.87 4.76 -15.61
CA ALA A 52 0.26 3.47 -15.28
C ALA A 52 0.47 2.33 -16.31
N LEU A 53 1.26 2.56 -17.36
CA LEU A 53 1.56 1.58 -18.40
C LEU A 53 3.00 1.08 -18.37
N TRP A 54 3.89 1.75 -17.62
CA TRP A 54 5.27 1.31 -17.53
C TRP A 54 5.39 0.17 -16.51
N PRO A 55 6.08 -0.92 -16.85
CA PRO A 55 6.33 -1.97 -15.90
C PRO A 55 7.21 -1.49 -14.73
N LEU A 56 6.99 -2.09 -13.57
CA LEU A 56 7.81 -1.93 -12.38
C LEU A 56 8.60 -3.22 -12.16
N GLU A 57 9.90 -3.12 -11.90
CA GLU A 57 10.68 -4.22 -11.37
C GLU A 57 10.58 -4.17 -9.85
N ILE A 58 9.94 -5.18 -9.26
CA ILE A 58 9.80 -5.33 -7.82
C ILE A 58 10.65 -6.49 -7.34
N GLY A 59 11.17 -6.40 -6.12
CA GLY A 59 11.95 -7.46 -5.51
C GLY A 59 11.67 -7.61 -4.02
N LEU A 60 11.75 -8.84 -3.53
CA LEU A 60 11.66 -9.15 -2.11
C LEU A 60 12.91 -9.90 -1.66
N GLU A 61 13.51 -9.41 -0.59
CA GLU A 61 14.52 -10.11 0.20
C GLU A 61 14.11 -10.13 1.68
N ILE A 62 14.42 -11.21 2.38
CA ILE A 62 14.25 -11.29 3.84
C ILE A 62 15.56 -11.75 4.44
N VAL A 63 16.08 -10.98 5.39
CA VAL A 63 17.32 -11.30 6.11
C VAL A 63 17.05 -11.43 7.61
N SER A 64 17.77 -12.33 8.25
CA SER A 64 17.85 -12.38 9.72
C SER A 64 18.91 -11.39 10.15
N VAL A 65 18.60 -10.56 11.13
CA VAL A 65 19.52 -9.57 11.70
C VAL A 65 19.84 -9.90 13.16
N ASP A 66 21.04 -9.52 13.61
CA ASP A 66 21.44 -9.62 15.02
C ASP A 66 20.80 -8.50 15.88
N ALA A 67 21.09 -8.50 17.18
CA ALA A 67 20.55 -7.50 18.11
C ALA A 67 21.09 -6.09 17.83
N GLU A 68 22.28 -6.01 17.26
CA GLU A 68 22.96 -4.80 16.81
C GLU A 68 22.42 -4.28 15.46
N GLY A 69 21.61 -5.10 14.76
CA GLY A 69 20.99 -4.78 13.49
C GLY A 69 21.85 -5.05 12.26
N ASN A 70 22.94 -5.82 12.39
CA ASN A 70 23.72 -6.31 11.26
C ASN A 70 23.08 -7.56 10.66
N GLU A 71 23.25 -7.74 9.36
CA GLU A 71 22.82 -8.94 8.67
C GLU A 71 23.60 -10.17 9.16
N SER A 72 22.86 -11.16 9.64
CA SER A 72 23.42 -12.44 10.09
C SER A 72 23.35 -13.48 8.99
N ILE A 73 22.15 -13.72 8.45
CA ILE A 73 21.89 -14.75 7.45
C ILE A 73 20.76 -14.29 6.51
N THR A 74 20.95 -14.40 5.21
CA THR A 74 19.88 -14.24 4.22
C THR A 74 18.90 -15.42 4.30
N VAL A 75 17.64 -15.13 4.63
CA VAL A 75 16.60 -16.12 4.92
C VAL A 75 15.78 -16.44 3.67
N VAL A 76 15.42 -15.39 2.94
CA VAL A 76 14.82 -15.48 1.60
C VAL A 76 15.71 -14.64 0.68
N PRO A 77 16.38 -15.25 -0.31
CA PRO A 77 17.22 -14.51 -1.23
C PRO A 77 16.37 -13.57 -2.09
N LEU A 78 16.98 -12.49 -2.59
CA LEU A 78 16.32 -11.54 -3.47
C LEU A 78 15.62 -12.24 -4.64
N ARG A 79 14.31 -12.06 -4.74
CA ARG A 79 13.47 -12.51 -5.86
C ARG A 79 12.88 -11.30 -6.55
N GLN A 80 13.29 -11.09 -7.80
CA GLN A 80 12.80 -10.01 -8.64
C GLN A 80 11.72 -10.49 -9.60
N LEU A 81 10.75 -9.63 -9.87
CA LEU A 81 9.67 -9.83 -10.82
C LEU A 81 9.34 -8.50 -11.50
N VAL A 82 9.06 -8.55 -12.80
CA VAL A 82 8.52 -7.39 -13.52
C VAL A 82 7.00 -7.48 -13.51
N VAL A 83 6.34 -6.45 -13.01
CA VAL A 83 4.88 -6.37 -12.86
C VAL A 83 4.33 -5.14 -13.56
N ALA A 84 3.05 -5.20 -13.94
CA ALA A 84 2.36 -4.00 -14.39
C ALA A 84 2.10 -3.06 -13.20
N ASP A 85 2.02 -1.76 -13.47
CA ASP A 85 1.62 -0.78 -12.48
C ASP A 85 0.25 -1.14 -11.86
N GLY A 86 0.19 -1.16 -10.53
CA GLY A 86 -0.99 -1.49 -9.73
C GLY A 86 -1.34 -2.97 -9.70
N GLN A 87 -0.49 -3.84 -10.26
CA GLN A 87 -0.71 -5.28 -10.24
C GLN A 87 -0.51 -5.84 -8.82
N HIS A 88 -1.49 -6.61 -8.36
CA HIS A 88 -1.37 -7.40 -7.14
C HIS A 88 -0.43 -8.60 -7.36
N THR A 89 0.55 -8.71 -6.48
CA THR A 89 1.57 -9.77 -6.51
C THR A 89 1.69 -10.40 -5.13
N THR A 90 1.92 -11.70 -5.07
CA THR A 90 2.15 -12.40 -3.80
C THR A 90 3.51 -13.09 -3.84
N PHE A 91 4.32 -12.83 -2.82
CA PHE A 91 5.53 -13.60 -2.53
C PHE A 91 5.26 -14.53 -1.36
N ALA A 92 5.50 -15.82 -1.55
CA ALA A 92 5.37 -16.81 -0.48
C ALA A 92 6.65 -17.65 -0.40
N GLU A 93 7.18 -17.83 0.80
CA GLU A 93 8.35 -18.66 1.06
C GLU A 93 8.25 -19.40 2.40
N ILE A 94 8.64 -20.66 2.41
CA ILE A 94 8.67 -21.49 3.61
C ILE A 94 10.12 -21.77 3.99
N VAL A 95 10.49 -21.37 5.20
CA VAL A 95 11.83 -21.51 5.75
C VAL A 95 11.80 -22.48 6.92
N SER A 96 12.77 -23.39 6.95
CA SER A 96 13.01 -24.25 8.12
C SER A 96 13.98 -23.56 9.08
N THR A 97 13.57 -23.44 10.33
CA THR A 97 14.36 -22.88 11.44
C THR A 97 14.62 -23.96 12.48
N PRO A 98 15.58 -23.79 13.41
CA PRO A 98 15.76 -24.72 14.52
C PRO A 98 14.51 -24.91 15.40
N ARG A 99 13.61 -23.93 15.45
CA ARG A 99 12.37 -23.96 16.26
C ARG A 99 11.15 -24.55 15.53
N GLY A 100 11.26 -24.83 14.23
CA GLY A 100 10.13 -25.27 13.40
C GLY A 100 10.18 -24.67 12.01
N GLN A 101 9.02 -24.58 11.37
CA GLN A 101 8.87 -23.94 10.06
C GLN A 101 8.23 -22.56 10.20
N ARG A 102 8.65 -21.64 9.33
CA ARG A 102 8.05 -20.31 9.16
C ARG A 102 7.65 -20.15 7.71
N ALA A 103 6.41 -19.79 7.46
CA ALA A 103 5.89 -19.42 6.15
C ALA A 103 5.70 -17.91 6.12
N PHE A 104 6.49 -17.24 5.28
CA PHE A 104 6.40 -15.82 4.99
C PHE A 104 5.52 -15.65 3.77
N GLU A 105 4.52 -14.79 3.87
CA GLU A 105 3.60 -14.43 2.79
C GLU A 105 3.51 -12.91 2.75
N ILE A 106 3.81 -12.31 1.61
CA ILE A 106 3.73 -10.87 1.39
C ILE A 106 2.86 -10.63 0.17
N GLU A 107 1.72 -10.01 0.38
CA GLU A 107 0.91 -9.42 -0.68
C GLU A 107 1.45 -8.00 -0.94
N LEU A 108 1.72 -7.65 -2.20
CA LEU A 108 2.32 -6.39 -2.60
C LEU A 108 1.60 -5.81 -3.82
N VAL A 109 1.34 -4.52 -3.78
CA VAL A 109 0.90 -3.70 -4.92
C VAL A 109 1.89 -2.56 -5.07
N ALA A 110 2.49 -2.45 -6.25
CA ALA A 110 3.41 -1.37 -6.57
C ALA A 110 2.78 -0.45 -7.62
N ARG A 111 2.87 0.87 -7.41
CA ARG A 111 2.30 1.88 -8.32
C ARG A 111 3.28 3.01 -8.59
N HIS A 112 3.27 3.58 -9.79
CA HIS A 112 3.90 4.89 -9.97
C HIS A 112 3.12 5.94 -9.17
N HIS A 113 3.86 6.82 -8.52
CA HIS A 113 3.32 7.91 -7.73
C HIS A 113 3.94 9.25 -8.17
N ALA A 114 3.41 10.34 -7.63
CA ALA A 114 3.81 11.69 -8.03
C ALA A 114 5.32 11.92 -7.89
N ALA A 115 5.87 12.76 -8.77
CA ALA A 115 7.29 13.11 -8.83
C ALA A 115 8.25 11.93 -9.13
N GLY A 116 7.75 10.88 -9.79
CA GLY A 116 8.58 9.74 -10.22
C GLY A 116 8.86 8.71 -9.13
N LYS A 117 8.15 8.81 -8.00
CA LYS A 117 8.21 7.87 -6.90
C LYS A 117 7.45 6.59 -7.20
N ILE A 118 7.70 5.56 -6.41
CA ILE A 118 6.95 4.32 -6.42
C ILE A 118 6.26 4.16 -5.06
N GLU A 119 4.94 4.01 -5.07
CA GLU A 119 4.16 3.62 -3.91
C GLU A 119 4.14 2.09 -3.80
N LEU A 120 4.43 1.57 -2.62
CA LEU A 120 4.38 0.16 -2.27
C LEU A 120 3.36 -0.02 -1.14
N GLU A 121 2.24 -0.66 -1.47
CA GLU A 121 1.22 -1.11 -0.52
C GLU A 121 1.44 -2.61 -0.27
N TYR A 122 1.70 -3.00 0.98
CA TYR A 122 1.99 -4.40 1.30
C TYR A 122 1.30 -4.91 2.56
N ASP A 123 1.00 -6.21 2.59
CA ASP A 123 0.56 -6.98 3.77
C ASP A 123 1.45 -8.22 3.93
N LEU A 124 2.25 -8.20 4.99
CA LEU A 124 3.05 -9.31 5.48
C LEU A 124 2.25 -10.15 6.46
N ARG A 125 2.27 -11.46 6.23
CA ARG A 125 1.80 -12.49 7.15
C ARG A 125 2.89 -13.53 7.35
N VAL A 126 3.23 -13.77 8.62
CA VAL A 126 4.17 -14.83 8.99
C VAL A 126 3.43 -15.88 9.79
N ARG A 127 3.35 -17.10 9.25
CA ARG A 127 2.80 -18.26 9.94
C ARG A 127 3.95 -19.11 10.47
N GLN A 128 3.83 -19.58 11.70
CA GLN A 128 4.81 -20.47 12.33
C GLN A 128 4.16 -21.80 12.64
N ALA A 129 4.88 -22.88 12.37
CA ALA A 129 4.55 -24.21 12.85
C ALA A 129 5.75 -24.75 13.61
N ARG A 130 5.59 -24.95 14.91
CA ARG A 130 6.67 -25.48 15.77
C ARG A 130 6.86 -26.96 15.49
N PHE A 131 8.09 -27.47 15.66
CA PHE A 131 8.28 -28.91 15.70
C PHE A 131 7.47 -29.49 16.85
N THR A 132 6.87 -30.66 16.64
CA THR A 132 6.34 -31.44 17.76
C THR A 132 7.48 -31.71 18.73
N GLU A 133 7.24 -31.55 20.04
CA GLU A 133 8.25 -31.86 21.04
C GLU A 133 8.68 -33.32 20.89
N LEU A 134 9.97 -33.52 20.60
CA LEU A 134 10.56 -34.84 20.46
C LEU A 134 11.41 -35.10 21.70
N THR A 135 11.17 -36.22 22.36
CA THR A 135 12.13 -36.70 23.35
C THR A 135 13.36 -37.25 22.62
N TRP A 136 14.49 -37.33 23.33
CA TRP A 136 15.71 -37.96 22.81
C TRP A 136 15.46 -39.40 22.35
N SER A 137 14.61 -40.13 23.08
CA SER A 137 14.20 -41.50 22.73
C SER A 137 13.47 -41.54 21.40
N ASP A 138 12.52 -40.63 21.17
CA ASP A 138 11.76 -40.57 19.91
C ASP A 138 12.67 -40.29 18.72
N TYR A 139 13.64 -39.39 18.90
CA TYR A 139 14.63 -39.08 17.88
C TYR A 139 15.51 -40.30 17.53
N LEU A 140 16.02 -41.03 18.53
CA LEU A 140 16.84 -42.22 18.30
C LEU A 140 16.03 -43.33 17.63
N LEU A 141 14.80 -43.57 18.08
CA LEU A 141 13.90 -44.55 17.48
C LEU A 141 13.60 -44.18 16.03
N TYR A 142 13.30 -42.92 15.75
CA TYR A 142 13.12 -42.44 14.38
C TYR A 142 14.37 -42.70 13.51
N ARG A 143 15.57 -42.37 14.00
CA ARG A 143 16.82 -42.56 13.26
C ARG A 143 17.15 -44.03 12.96
N LEU A 144 16.70 -44.94 13.81
CA LEU A 144 16.78 -46.39 13.60
C LEU A 144 15.64 -46.93 12.72
N ALA A 145 14.77 -46.06 12.19
CA ALA A 145 13.54 -46.41 11.47
C ALA A 145 12.54 -47.25 12.28
N LEU A 146 12.59 -47.14 13.62
CA LEU A 146 11.74 -47.83 14.58
C LEU A 146 10.67 -46.91 15.21
N GLY A 147 10.81 -45.59 15.05
CA GLY A 147 9.91 -44.58 15.62
C GLY A 147 9.12 -43.81 14.55
N ALA A 148 8.08 -43.08 14.99
CA ALA A 148 7.31 -42.20 14.11
C ALA A 148 8.18 -41.07 13.54
N ARG A 149 7.85 -40.61 12.32
CA ARG A 149 8.52 -39.45 11.73
C ARG A 149 8.18 -38.20 12.55
N PRO A 150 9.17 -37.37 12.92
CA PRO A 150 8.95 -36.01 13.36
C PRO A 150 7.95 -35.28 12.46
N SER A 151 6.87 -34.78 13.04
CA SER A 151 5.90 -33.93 12.36
C SER A 151 6.03 -32.49 12.83
N VAL A 152 5.73 -31.57 11.92
CA VAL A 152 5.54 -30.16 12.25
C VAL A 152 4.11 -30.01 12.78
N GLY A 153 3.95 -29.23 13.85
CA GLY A 153 2.67 -28.93 14.45
C GLY A 153 1.77 -28.06 13.55
N PRO A 154 0.60 -27.64 14.04
CA PRO A 154 -0.28 -26.76 13.28
C PRO A 154 0.37 -25.40 13.00
N GLN A 155 0.10 -24.83 11.83
CA GLN A 155 0.49 -23.46 11.49
C GLN A 155 -0.40 -22.46 12.23
N ALA A 156 0.23 -21.55 12.98
CA ALA A 156 -0.42 -20.42 13.64
C ALA A 156 0.13 -19.09 13.08
N LEU A 157 -0.70 -18.05 13.04
CA LEU A 157 -0.23 -16.70 12.68
C LEU A 157 0.69 -16.19 13.80
N ALA A 158 1.94 -15.89 13.46
CA ALA A 158 2.97 -15.47 14.40
C ALA A 158 3.23 -13.96 14.32
N ALA A 159 3.16 -13.37 13.12
CA ALA A 159 3.25 -11.93 12.92
C ALA A 159 2.41 -11.50 11.72
N THR A 160 1.92 -10.26 11.76
CA THR A 160 1.27 -9.60 10.62
C THR A 160 1.65 -8.13 10.61
N ARG A 161 1.75 -7.55 9.42
CA ARG A 161 2.01 -6.13 9.25
C ARG A 161 1.51 -5.67 7.89
N ALA A 162 0.87 -4.51 7.86
CA ALA A 162 0.50 -3.85 6.62
C ALA A 162 0.97 -2.40 6.64
N ASP A 163 1.42 -1.90 5.49
CA ASP A 163 1.89 -0.53 5.34
C ASP A 163 1.75 -0.02 3.90
N ILE A 164 1.81 1.30 3.73
CA ILE A 164 1.89 1.98 2.44
C ILE A 164 3.06 2.95 2.50
N VAL A 165 4.05 2.74 1.64
CA VAL A 165 5.30 3.50 1.65
C VAL A 165 5.63 4.03 0.26
N GLU A 166 6.26 5.19 0.20
CA GLU A 166 6.79 5.75 -1.04
C GLU A 166 8.32 5.57 -1.08
N THR A 167 8.86 5.16 -2.23
CA THR A 167 10.30 5.07 -2.46
C THR A 167 10.69 5.85 -3.71
N ASP A 168 11.90 6.41 -3.72
CA ASP A 168 12.47 7.11 -4.88
C ASP A 168 13.18 6.11 -5.84
N GLY A 169 12.73 4.86 -5.88
CA GLY A 169 13.42 3.76 -6.59
C GLY A 169 14.46 3.01 -5.75
N ASP A 170 14.59 3.37 -4.48
CA ASP A 170 15.47 2.72 -3.50
C ASP A 170 14.78 1.57 -2.76
N VAL A 171 15.56 0.83 -1.98
CA VAL A 171 15.09 -0.26 -1.13
C VAL A 171 14.34 0.30 0.09
N HIS A 172 13.12 -0.16 0.31
CA HIS A 172 12.42 0.01 1.58
C HIS A 172 12.74 -1.16 2.51
N ASP A 173 13.35 -0.87 3.66
CA ASP A 173 13.60 -1.85 4.70
C ASP A 173 12.62 -1.73 5.88
N GLN A 174 12.20 -2.87 6.41
CA GLN A 174 11.36 -2.92 7.60
C GLN A 174 11.73 -4.10 8.49
N ARG A 175 12.04 -3.78 9.76
CA ARG A 175 12.34 -4.76 10.79
C ARG A 175 11.10 -5.23 11.54
N PHE A 176 11.09 -6.51 11.92
CA PHE A 176 10.07 -7.15 12.76
C PHE A 176 10.63 -8.37 13.47
N SER A 177 10.05 -8.75 14.61
CA SER A 177 10.50 -9.90 15.40
C SER A 177 9.48 -11.03 15.38
N VAL A 178 9.94 -12.28 15.28
CA VAL A 178 9.11 -13.48 15.37
C VAL A 178 9.75 -14.46 16.35
N ASP A 179 9.04 -14.75 17.45
CA ASP A 179 9.47 -15.74 18.46
C ASP A 179 10.90 -15.47 18.99
N GLY A 180 11.24 -14.18 19.16
CA GLY A 180 12.54 -13.71 19.65
C GLY A 180 13.62 -13.51 18.59
N ASP A 181 13.40 -13.92 17.34
CA ASP A 181 14.34 -13.70 16.24
C ASP A 181 13.98 -12.42 15.49
N LEU A 182 14.98 -11.62 15.11
CA LEU A 182 14.78 -10.35 14.40
C LEU A 182 15.03 -10.52 12.91
N TYR A 183 14.09 -10.01 12.12
CA TYR A 183 14.07 -10.06 10.68
C TYR A 183 13.98 -8.67 10.09
N GLU A 184 14.54 -8.51 8.89
CA GLU A 184 14.42 -7.32 8.05
C GLU A 184 13.90 -7.76 6.68
N ILE A 185 12.74 -7.22 6.29
CA ILE A 185 12.24 -7.31 4.92
C ILE A 185 12.82 -6.14 4.14
N ARG A 186 13.29 -6.42 2.94
CA ARG A 186 13.78 -5.44 1.98
C ARG A 186 12.92 -5.54 0.73
N LEU A 187 12.14 -4.49 0.48
CA LEU A 187 11.33 -4.35 -0.72
C LEU A 187 12.08 -3.47 -1.71
N HIS A 188 12.41 -4.05 -2.85
CA HIS A 188 13.04 -3.36 -3.96
C HIS A 188 11.93 -2.96 -4.93
N ALA A 189 12.00 -1.73 -5.43
CA ALA A 189 11.09 -1.29 -6.48
C ALA A 189 11.80 -0.29 -7.38
N GLN A 190 11.77 -0.54 -8.68
CA GLN A 190 12.38 0.32 -9.67
C GLN A 190 11.44 0.47 -10.87
N SER A 191 11.34 1.70 -11.38
CA SER A 191 10.61 1.96 -12.61
C SER A 191 11.44 1.49 -13.80
N MET A 192 10.82 0.75 -14.72
CA MET A 192 11.45 0.42 -16.01
C MET A 192 11.36 1.58 -17.01
N ARG A 193 10.86 2.74 -16.58
CA ARG A 193 10.94 3.99 -17.33
C ARG A 193 12.40 4.46 -17.30
N GLY A 194 13.04 4.47 -18.47
CA GLY A 194 14.43 4.90 -18.65
C GLY A 194 14.69 6.36 -18.31
#